data_AF-A0A967S767-F1
#
_entry.id   AF-A0A967S767-F1
#
_cell.length_a   1.000
_cell.length_b   1.000
_cell.length_c   1.000
_cell.angle_alpha   90.00
_cell.angle_beta   90.00
_cell.angle_gamma   90.00
#
_symmetry.space_group_name_H-M   'P 1'
#
loop_
_entity.id
_entity.type
_entity.pdbx_description
1 polymer ?
#
loop_
_entity_poly.entity_id
_entity_poly.type
_entity_poly.pdbx_seq_one_letter_code
_entity_poly.pdbx_strand_id
1 'polypeptide(L)'
;NPSCAGWVSSTPDHLFTASDAFSNLRVLVHSTDDTTLVIQKPDGTYMCNDDAEGHNPIVTGAFPAGTYKVHIGSYNQGTNSQYTLGFTELPNTTAASLAN
;
A
#
# COMPACT_ATOMS: atom_id res chain seq x y z
N ASN A 1 5.13 -8.32 12.04
CA ASN A 1 6.20 -7.58 11.33
C ASN A 1 6.05 -6.12 11.75
N PRO A 2 7.06 -5.49 12.38
CA PRO A 2 6.95 -4.10 12.83
C PRO A 2 6.65 -3.11 11.70
N SER A 3 6.94 -3.45 10.43
CA SER A 3 6.54 -2.62 9.28
C SER A 3 5.06 -2.78 8.86
N CYS A 4 4.28 -3.64 9.52
CA CYS A 4 2.83 -3.75 9.32
C CYS A 4 2.05 -3.31 10.57
N ALA A 5 2.56 -2.35 11.35
CA ALA A 5 1.83 -1.88 12.51
C ALA A 5 0.48 -1.29 12.07
N GLY A 6 -0.55 -1.40 12.92
CA GLY A 6 -1.90 -0.90 12.61
C GLY A 6 -2.95 -1.98 12.37
N TRP A 7 -4.09 -1.54 11.84
CA TRP A 7 -5.32 -2.32 11.73
C TRP A 7 -5.89 -2.21 10.32
N VAL A 8 -6.14 -3.37 9.71
CA VAL A 8 -6.80 -3.49 8.40
C VAL A 8 -8.07 -4.31 8.50
N SER A 9 -9.01 -4.09 7.59
CA SER A 9 -10.17 -4.96 7.41
C SER A 9 -9.76 -6.33 6.85
N SER A 10 -10.53 -7.37 7.19
CA SER A 10 -10.38 -8.70 6.57
C SER A 10 -10.78 -8.72 5.09
N THR A 11 -11.67 -7.80 4.69
CA THR A 11 -12.01 -7.55 3.29
C THR A 11 -11.01 -6.55 2.70
N PRO A 12 -10.43 -6.81 1.52
CA PRO A 12 -9.54 -5.83 0.89
C PRO A 12 -10.31 -4.60 0.40
N ASP A 13 -9.66 -3.44 0.49
CA ASP A 13 -10.18 -2.18 -0.01
C ASP A 13 -10.09 -2.09 -1.53
N HIS A 14 -9.03 -2.66 -2.11
CA HIS A 14 -8.84 -2.69 -3.57
C HIS A 14 -8.35 -4.06 -4.06
N LEU A 15 -8.71 -4.37 -5.30
CA LEU A 15 -8.10 -5.45 -6.08
C LEU A 15 -7.26 -4.84 -7.20
N PHE A 16 -5.96 -5.12 -7.19
CA PHE A 16 -5.05 -4.74 -8.25
C PHE A 16 -4.71 -5.97 -9.09
N THR A 17 -5.00 -5.95 -10.38
CA THR A 17 -4.61 -7.02 -11.29
C THR A 17 -3.48 -6.54 -12.19
N ALA A 18 -2.30 -7.10 -11.98
CA ALA A 18 -1.15 -6.89 -12.85
C ALA A 18 -1.27 -7.85 -14.04
N SER A 19 -1.56 -7.32 -15.23
CA SER A 19 -1.63 -8.12 -16.47
C SER A 19 -0.26 -8.71 -16.85
N ASP A 20 0.81 -7.97 -16.54
CA ASP A 20 2.21 -8.36 -16.75
C ASP A 20 3.03 -8.14 -15.47
N ALA A 21 4.22 -8.71 -15.42
CA ALA A 21 5.12 -8.55 -14.28
C ALA A 21 5.81 -7.17 -14.29
N PHE A 22 5.82 -6.51 -13.14
CA PHE A 22 6.63 -5.34 -12.86
C PHE A 22 7.91 -5.76 -12.13
N SER A 23 9.07 -5.36 -12.64
CA SER A 23 10.35 -5.59 -11.97
C SER A 23 10.53 -4.68 -10.76
N ASN A 24 9.97 -3.47 -10.81
CA ASN A 24 9.96 -2.51 -9.72
C ASN A 24 8.69 -1.64 -9.78
N LEU A 25 7.71 -1.98 -8.95
CA LEU A 25 6.51 -1.19 -8.72
C LEU A 25 6.54 -0.60 -7.32
N ARG A 26 6.18 0.67 -7.21
CA ARG A 26 5.88 1.36 -5.95
C ARG A 26 4.37 1.49 -5.81
N VAL A 27 3.85 1.11 -4.66
CA VAL A 27 2.47 1.34 -4.24
C VAL A 27 2.52 2.29 -3.05
N LEU A 28 1.88 3.45 -3.19
CA LEU A 28 1.96 4.56 -2.24
C LEU A 28 0.56 4.92 -1.77
N VAL A 29 0.41 5.23 -0.48
CA VAL A 29 -0.81 5.83 0.06
C VAL A 29 -0.46 7.22 0.58
N HIS A 30 -1.30 8.19 0.29
CA HIS A 30 -1.22 9.52 0.86
C HIS A 30 -2.48 9.85 1.63
N SER A 31 -2.32 10.30 2.87
CA SER A 31 -3.38 10.70 3.80
C SER A 31 -2.87 11.83 4.69
N THR A 32 -3.79 12.61 5.26
CA THR A 32 -3.49 13.54 6.36
C THR A 32 -3.40 12.84 7.71
N ASP A 33 -3.94 11.63 7.81
CA ASP A 33 -3.90 10.75 8.98
C ASP A 33 -2.86 9.63 8.78
N ASP A 34 -2.59 8.91 9.87
CA ASP A 34 -1.67 7.77 9.91
C ASP A 34 -2.29 6.49 9.33
N THR A 35 -1.71 6.01 8.23
CA THR A 35 -2.27 4.91 7.42
C THR A 35 -1.30 3.75 7.26
N THR A 36 -1.85 2.54 7.23
CA THR A 36 -1.10 1.30 7.05
C THR A 36 -1.42 0.68 5.70
N LEU A 37 -0.43 0.18 4.97
CA LEU A 37 -0.62 -0.56 3.72
C LEU A 37 -0.22 -2.02 3.88
N VAL A 38 -1.14 -2.92 3.53
CA VAL A 38 -0.88 -4.37 3.43
C VAL A 38 -1.31 -4.87 2.06
N ILE A 39 -0.42 -5.59 1.38
CA ILE A 39 -0.67 -6.18 0.07
C ILE A 39 -0.50 -7.70 0.17
N GLN A 40 -1.58 -8.45 -0.05
CA GLN A 40 -1.51 -9.88 -0.30
C GLN A 40 -1.19 -10.12 -1.78
N LYS A 41 -0.11 -10.86 -2.05
CA LYS A 41 0.31 -11.27 -3.39
C LYS A 41 -0.56 -12.41 -3.93
N PRO A 42 -0.51 -12.70 -5.25
CA PRO A 42 -1.22 -13.83 -5.85
C PRO A 42 -0.88 -15.19 -5.24
N ASP A 43 0.35 -15.36 -4.76
CA ASP A 43 0.82 -16.58 -4.10
C ASP A 43 0.39 -16.69 -2.61
N GLY A 44 -0.34 -15.70 -2.10
CA GLY A 44 -0.82 -15.64 -0.72
C GLY A 44 0.15 -15.02 0.28
N THR A 45 1.39 -14.71 -0.12
CA THR A 45 2.35 -14.00 0.74
C THR A 45 2.02 -12.52 0.87
N TYR A 46 2.64 -11.82 1.84
CA TYR A 46 2.30 -10.44 2.16
C TYR A 46 3.51 -9.50 2.03
N MET A 47 3.22 -8.26 1.64
CA MET A 47 4.11 -7.10 1.77
C MET A 47 3.35 -6.01 2.53
N CYS A 48 4.06 -5.18 3.29
CA CYS A 48 3.43 -4.12 4.06
C CYS A 48 4.39 -2.99 4.40
N ASN A 49 3.82 -1.81 4.66
CA ASN A 49 4.51 -0.65 5.23
C ASN A 49 3.51 0.24 5.99
N ASP A 50 4.00 1.13 6.84
CA ASP A 50 3.24 2.10 7.66
C ASP A 50 3.88 3.50 7.53
N ASP A 51 5.09 3.67 8.05
CA ASP A 51 5.78 4.98 8.09
C ASP A 51 6.95 5.10 7.09
N ALA A 52 6.67 4.95 5.79
CA ALA A 52 7.73 5.09 4.78
C ALA A 52 8.12 6.56 4.54
N GLU A 53 7.13 7.46 4.59
CA GLU A 53 7.28 8.90 4.40
C GLU A 53 6.39 9.65 5.41
N GLY A 54 6.94 9.99 6.57
CA GLY A 54 6.11 10.41 7.70
C GLY A 54 5.17 9.25 8.07
N HIS A 55 3.86 9.51 8.07
CA HIS A 55 2.81 8.51 8.35
C HIS A 55 2.16 7.88 7.11
N ASN A 56 2.84 8.01 5.97
CA ASN A 56 2.37 7.50 4.70
C ASN A 56 3.16 6.25 4.30
N PRO A 57 2.48 5.13 4.01
CA PRO A 57 3.13 3.87 3.70
C PRO A 57 3.49 3.77 2.21
N ILE A 58 4.63 3.13 1.95
CA ILE A 58 5.10 2.83 0.59
C ILE A 58 5.62 1.39 0.55
N VAL A 59 5.03 0.57 -0.32
CA VAL A 59 5.55 -0.77 -0.65
C VAL A 59 6.25 -0.70 -2.01
N THR A 60 7.49 -1.21 -2.08
CA THR A 60 8.28 -1.24 -3.33
C THR A 60 8.83 -2.64 -3.55
N GLY A 61 8.84 -3.10 -4.80
CA GLY A 61 9.50 -4.34 -5.18
C GLY A 61 9.00 -4.91 -6.49
N ALA A 62 9.32 -6.18 -6.74
CA ALA A 62 8.81 -6.92 -7.89
C ALA A 62 7.36 -7.35 -7.66
N PHE A 63 6.52 -7.14 -8.67
CA PHE A 63 5.12 -7.57 -8.70
C PHE A 63 4.89 -8.45 -9.93
N PRO A 64 5.02 -9.78 -9.82
CA PRO A 64 4.62 -10.71 -10.87
C PRO A 64 3.18 -10.48 -11.36
N ALA A 65 2.86 -10.98 -12.55
CA ALA A 65 1.48 -10.95 -13.03
C ALA A 65 0.54 -11.70 -12.07
N GLY A 66 -0.68 -11.18 -11.91
CA GLY A 66 -1.70 -11.77 -11.07
C GLY A 66 -2.51 -10.74 -10.28
N THR A 67 -3.42 -11.25 -9.44
CA THR A 67 -4.31 -10.43 -8.62
C THR A 67 -3.76 -10.27 -7.21
N TYR A 68 -3.62 -9.02 -6.79
CA TYR A 68 -3.21 -8.58 -5.48
C TYR A 68 -4.42 -8.05 -4.71
N LYS A 69 -4.46 -8.36 -3.41
CA LYS A 69 -5.43 -7.75 -2.50
C LYS A 69 -4.74 -6.65 -1.73
N VAL A 70 -5.23 -5.43 -1.87
CA VAL A 70 -4.66 -4.24 -1.24
C VAL A 70 -5.60 -3.84 -0.10
N HIS A 71 -5.05 -3.83 1.10
CA HIS A 71 -5.71 -3.41 2.33
C HIS A 71 -5.07 -2.11 2.78
N ILE A 72 -5.89 -1.09 3.00
CA ILE A 72 -5.47 0.22 3.51
C ILE A 72 -6.16 0.40 4.86
N GLY A 73 -5.34 0.44 5.88
CA GLY A 73 -5.75 0.52 7.26
C GLY A 73 -5.30 1.82 7.92
N SER A 74 -5.36 1.81 9.23
CA SER A 74 -4.92 2.91 10.08
C SER A 74 -4.13 2.37 11.26
N TYR A 75 -3.18 3.16 11.74
CA TYR A 75 -2.43 2.82 12.95
C TYR A 75 -3.36 2.69 14.17
N ASN A 76 -4.35 3.57 14.28
CA ASN A 76 -5.34 3.59 15.35
C ASN A 76 -6.56 2.74 15.01
N GLN A 77 -6.91 1.80 15.89
CA GLN A 77 -8.04 0.91 15.67
C GLN A 77 -9.36 1.66 15.51
N GLY A 78 -10.14 1.30 14.48
CA GLY A 78 -11.47 1.86 14.23
C GLY A 78 -11.46 3.19 13.48
N THR A 79 -10.29 3.72 13.14
CA THR A 79 -10.15 4.90 12.28
C THR A 79 -10.27 4.52 10.81
N ASN A 80 -11.07 5.28 10.07
CA ASN A 80 -11.14 5.19 8.61
C ASN A 80 -10.81 6.57 8.03
N SER A 81 -9.66 6.67 7.38
CA SER A 81 -9.10 7.91 6.86
C SER A 81 -9.32 8.03 5.37
N GLN A 82 -9.53 9.25 4.89
CA GLN A 82 -9.50 9.52 3.45
C GLN A 82 -8.07 9.39 2.94
N TYR A 83 -7.90 8.79 1.77
CA TYR A 83 -6.59 8.59 1.18
C TYR A 83 -6.62 8.68 -0.35
N THR A 84 -5.45 8.94 -0.93
CA THR A 84 -5.16 8.71 -2.34
C THR A 84 -4.21 7.53 -2.47
N LEU A 85 -4.55 6.55 -3.30
CA LEU A 85 -3.71 5.40 -3.63
C LEU A 85 -3.03 5.62 -4.98
N GLY A 86 -1.71 5.43 -5.04
CA GLY A 86 -0.91 5.60 -6.25
C GLY A 86 -0.06 4.36 -6.58
N PHE A 87 0.15 4.15 -7.88
CA PHE A 87 1.01 3.10 -8.45
C PHE A 87 1.98 3.73 -9.44
N THR A 88 3.27 3.36 -9.36
CA THR A 88 4.30 3.95 -10.24
C THR A 88 5.55 3.09 -10.32
N GLU A 89 6.19 3.07 -11.48
CA GLU A 89 7.52 2.45 -11.67
C GLU A 89 8.66 3.47 -11.46
N LEU A 90 8.34 4.76 -11.29
CA LEU A 90 9.33 5.80 -11.08
C LEU A 90 9.92 5.69 -9.67
N PRO A 91 11.24 5.51 -9.51
CA PRO A 91 11.85 5.13 -8.23
C PRO A 91 11.77 6.22 -7.15
N ASN A 92 11.61 7.48 -7.54
CA ASN A 92 11.66 8.63 -6.64
C ASN A 92 10.29 9.28 -6.38
N THR A 93 9.20 8.66 -6.83
CA THR A 93 7.86 9.16 -6.51
C THR A 93 7.58 9.02 -5.02
N THR A 94 7.08 10.10 -4.42
CA THR A 94 6.75 10.25 -3.00
C THR A 94 5.23 10.18 -2.78
N ALA A 95 4.79 9.85 -1.57
CA ALA A 95 3.39 9.92 -1.20
C ALA A 95 2.85 11.35 -1.35
N ALA A 96 3.64 12.36 -1.00
CA ALA A 96 3.27 13.77 -1.17
C ALA A 96 2.94 14.17 -2.62
N SER A 97 3.46 13.45 -3.63
CA SER A 97 3.10 13.70 -5.04
C SER A 97 1.64 13.36 -5.39
N LEU A 98 0.94 12.65 -4.50
CA LEU A 98 -0.48 12.32 -4.61
C LEU A 98 -1.40 13.34 -3.94
N ALA A 99 -0.84 14.36 -3.28
CA ALA A 99 -1.60 15.46 -2.69
C ALA A 99 -2.21 16.33 -3.80
N ASN A 100 -3.52 16.59 -3.72
CA ASN A 100 -4.22 17.54 -4.59
C ASN A 100 -4.25 18.93 -3.97
#